data_AF-A0A0U1DGC1-F1
#
_entry.id   AF-A0A0U1DGC1-F1
#
_cell.length_a   1.000
_cell.length_b   1.000
_cell.length_c   1.000
_cell.angle_alpha   90.00
_cell.angle_beta   90.00
_cell.angle_gamma   90.00
#
_symmetry.space_group_name_H-M   'P 1'
#
loop_
_entity.id
_entity.type
_entity.pdbx_description
1 polymer ?
#
loop_
_entity_poly.entity_id
_entity_poly.type
_entity_poly.pdbx_seq_one_letter_code
_entity_poly.pdbx_strand_id
1 'polypeptide(L)'
;MPKPLRQLTVLSAVVLAAVLVTGTLVTGAGPHAGDKSLDRVVPRLQVEITTLVHMHSSLLVAYLSLIIALGFALVAVRAARPVMVRLAVLVVLVCAQGLVGIVQFYTGVPAALVAVHVAGAATCTAATAALWASMRERVPAGGD
;
A
#
# COMPACT_ATOMS: atom_id res chain seq x y z
N MET A 1 0.15 -23.72 -0.88
CA MET A 1 1.12 -22.77 -1.50
C MET A 1 2.57 -23.18 -1.21
N PRO A 2 3.47 -23.15 -2.21
CA PRO A 2 4.92 -23.29 -2.02
C PRO A 2 5.52 -22.31 -1.00
N LYS A 3 6.53 -22.74 -0.24
CA LYS A 3 7.20 -21.90 0.78
C LYS A 3 7.70 -20.53 0.24
N PRO A 4 8.33 -20.44 -0.96
CA PRO A 4 8.82 -19.15 -1.48
C PRO A 4 7.69 -18.16 -1.78
N LEU A 5 6.55 -18.63 -2.32
CA LEU A 5 5.39 -17.79 -2.58
C LEU A 5 4.77 -17.24 -1.28
N ARG A 6 4.77 -18.06 -0.22
CA ARG A 6 4.33 -17.61 1.11
C ARG A 6 5.27 -16.54 1.67
N GLN A 7 6.59 -16.72 1.54
CA GLN A 7 7.58 -15.74 1.99
C GLN A 7 7.43 -14.41 1.25
N LEU A 8 7.28 -14.43 -0.09
CA LEU A 8 7.03 -13.23 -0.88
C LEU A 8 5.75 -12.50 -0.45
N THR A 9 4.68 -13.26 -0.18
CA THR A 9 3.41 -12.68 0.26
C THR A 9 3.54 -12.03 1.64
N VAL A 10 4.20 -12.68 2.59
CA VAL A 10 4.45 -12.13 3.94
C VAL A 10 5.34 -10.89 3.87
N LEU A 11 6.43 -10.97 3.09
CA LEU A 11 7.33 -9.83 2.91
C LEU A 11 6.60 -8.63 2.27
N SER A 12 5.74 -8.88 1.28
CA SER A 12 4.91 -7.83 0.67
C SER A 12 3.97 -7.18 1.69
N ALA A 13 3.38 -7.95 2.59
CA ALA A 13 2.52 -7.43 3.66
C ALA A 13 3.30 -6.59 4.68
N VAL A 14 4.51 -7.02 5.05
CA VAL A 14 5.39 -6.26 5.94
C VAL A 14 5.81 -4.93 5.30
N VAL A 15 6.21 -4.94 4.03
CA VAL A 15 6.59 -3.71 3.33
C VAL A 15 5.38 -2.80 3.14
N LEU A 16 4.19 -3.33 2.82
CA LEU A 16 2.96 -2.54 2.78
C LEU A 16 2.67 -1.87 4.14
N ALA A 17 2.81 -2.59 5.25
CA ALA A 17 2.65 -2.00 6.57
C ALA A 17 3.64 -0.84 6.81
N ALA A 18 4.90 -1.01 6.40
CA ALA A 18 5.88 0.07 6.45
C ALA A 18 5.50 1.26 5.55
N VAL A 19 4.97 1.03 4.34
CA VAL A 19 4.43 2.09 3.46
C VAL A 19 3.32 2.85 4.18
N LEU A 20 2.38 2.17 4.84
CA LEU A 20 1.28 2.82 5.56
C LEU A 20 1.78 3.66 6.76
N VAL A 21 2.71 3.10 7.54
CA VAL A 21 3.33 3.82 8.67
C VAL A 21 4.02 5.08 8.16
N THR A 22 4.88 4.95 7.15
CA THR A 22 5.62 6.09 6.61
C THR A 22 4.71 7.14 5.96
N GLY A 23 3.64 6.74 5.27
CA GLY A 23 2.65 7.67 4.73
C GLY A 23 1.90 8.44 5.82
N THR A 24 1.64 7.79 6.96
CA THR A 24 1.07 8.44 8.14
C THR A 24 2.04 9.46 8.74
N LEU A 25 3.34 9.12 8.82
CA LEU A 25 4.38 10.06 9.26
C LEU A 25 4.50 11.27 8.33
N VAL A 26 4.46 11.07 7.00
CA VAL A 26 4.44 12.16 6.01
C VAL A 26 3.24 13.08 6.25
N THR A 27 2.06 12.51 6.53
CA THR A 27 0.85 13.29 6.83
C THR A 27 1.03 14.11 8.12
N GLY A 28 1.61 13.50 9.17
CA GLY A 28 1.88 14.18 10.44
C GLY A 28 2.98 15.26 10.38
N ALA A 29 3.92 15.16 9.44
CA ALA A 29 4.89 16.22 9.18
C ALA A 29 4.35 17.30 8.22
N GLY A 30 3.34 16.94 7.42
CA GLY A 30 2.77 17.77 6.36
C GLY A 30 1.90 18.94 6.83
N PRO A 31 1.34 19.70 5.88
CA PRO A 31 0.53 20.87 6.20
C PRO A 31 -0.75 20.55 6.98
N HIS A 32 -1.25 19.32 6.82
CA HIS A 32 -2.49 18.80 7.39
C HIS A 32 -2.28 17.91 8.63
N ALA A 33 -1.29 18.26 9.45
CA ALA A 33 -1.03 17.53 10.69
C ALA A 33 -2.12 17.85 11.74
N GLY A 34 -3.07 16.92 11.92
CA GLY A 34 -4.07 16.98 12.98
C GLY A 34 -5.03 18.18 12.88
N ASP A 35 -5.43 18.51 11.65
CA ASP A 35 -6.08 19.74 11.20
C ASP A 35 -6.80 20.58 12.27
N LYS A 36 -6.30 21.82 12.34
CA LYS A 36 -6.48 22.86 13.35
C LYS A 36 -7.96 23.20 13.57
N SER A 37 -8.41 23.15 14.83
CA SER A 37 -9.47 24.07 15.28
C SER A 37 -8.82 25.40 15.65
N LEU A 38 -9.59 26.50 15.63
CA LEU A 38 -9.14 27.81 16.11
C LEU A 38 -8.58 27.75 17.55
N ASP A 39 -8.98 26.72 18.30
CA ASP A 39 -8.70 26.54 19.72
C ASP A 39 -7.55 25.55 19.99
N ARG A 40 -7.08 24.80 18.99
CA ARG A 40 -6.05 23.76 19.17
C ARG A 40 -5.17 23.57 17.94
N VAL A 41 -3.96 24.13 18.02
CA VAL A 41 -2.89 23.86 17.05
C VAL A 41 -2.19 22.57 17.44
N VAL A 42 -2.31 21.52 16.64
CA VAL A 42 -1.51 20.29 16.79
C VAL A 42 -0.12 20.54 16.21
N PRO A 43 0.97 20.35 16.99
CA PRO A 43 2.32 20.47 16.47
C PRO A 43 2.59 19.43 15.37
N ARG A 44 3.23 19.87 14.28
CA ARG A 44 3.72 18.96 13.23
C ARG A 44 4.82 18.06 13.78
N LEU A 45 4.94 16.87 13.21
CA LEU A 45 6.10 16.01 13.45
C LEU A 45 7.37 16.75 13.00
N GLN A 46 8.34 16.90 13.91
CA GLN A 46 9.59 17.65 13.68
C GLN A 46 10.63 16.79 12.92
N VAL A 47 10.20 16.20 11.82
CA VAL A 47 11.04 15.44 10.89
C VAL A 47 10.88 16.07 9.51
N GLU A 48 11.98 16.19 8.79
CA GLU A 48 11.98 16.79 7.45
C GLU A 48 11.05 16.01 6.50
N ILE A 49 10.09 16.72 5.90
CA ILE A 49 9.06 16.12 5.04
C ILE A 49 9.70 15.41 3.83
N THR A 50 10.70 16.02 3.20
CA THR A 50 11.40 15.46 2.03
C THR A 50 12.08 14.13 2.35
N THR A 51 12.73 14.03 3.51
CA THR A 51 13.30 12.78 4.01
C THR A 51 12.22 11.69 4.17
N LEU A 52 11.09 12.02 4.79
CA LEU A 52 9.97 11.08 4.95
C LEU A 52 9.33 10.70 3.61
N VAL A 53 9.18 11.64 2.68
CA VAL A 53 8.64 11.41 1.34
C VAL A 53 9.54 10.45 0.56
N HIS A 54 10.87 10.66 0.58
CA HIS A 54 11.81 9.75 -0.08
C HIS A 54 11.79 8.35 0.53
N MET A 55 11.71 8.23 1.86
CA MET A 55 11.58 6.93 2.53
C MET A 55 10.27 6.23 2.13
N HIS A 56 9.15 6.96 2.17
CA HIS A 56 7.83 6.46 1.80
C HIS A 56 7.77 6.01 0.33
N SER A 57 8.28 6.83 -0.60
CA SER A 57 8.31 6.48 -2.03
C SER A 57 9.22 5.28 -2.30
N SER A 58 10.35 5.17 -1.61
CA SER A 58 11.26 4.03 -1.73
C SER A 58 10.60 2.72 -1.27
N LEU A 59 9.86 2.75 -0.16
CA LEU A 59 9.09 1.60 0.32
C LEU A 59 7.96 1.23 -0.65
N LEU A 60 7.31 2.22 -1.26
CA LEU A 60 6.27 1.98 -2.28
C LEU A 60 6.86 1.28 -3.52
N VAL A 61 8.02 1.72 -4.00
CA VAL A 61 8.74 1.08 -5.12
C VAL A 61 9.17 -0.34 -4.75
N ALA A 62 9.67 -0.55 -3.54
CA ALA A 62 10.02 -1.88 -3.04
C ALA A 62 8.79 -2.81 -2.99
N TYR A 63 7.66 -2.31 -2.48
CA TYR A 63 6.40 -3.02 -2.43
C TYR A 63 5.88 -3.39 -3.84
N LEU A 64 5.88 -2.44 -4.77
CA LEU A 64 5.51 -2.70 -6.17
C LEU A 64 6.41 -3.77 -6.80
N SER A 65 7.72 -3.69 -6.55
CA SER A 65 8.68 -4.69 -7.04
C SER A 65 8.40 -6.09 -6.49
N LEU A 66 8.01 -6.20 -5.22
CA LEU A 66 7.62 -7.48 -4.60
C LEU A 66 6.33 -8.04 -5.21
N ILE A 67 5.34 -7.20 -5.51
CA ILE A 67 4.10 -7.64 -6.20
C ILE A 67 4.42 -8.14 -7.61
N ILE A 68 5.30 -7.45 -8.34
CA ILE A 68 5.75 -7.87 -9.67
C ILE A 68 6.50 -9.22 -9.58
N ALA A 69 7.39 -9.38 -8.60
CA ALA A 69 8.09 -10.64 -8.34
C ALA A 69 7.11 -11.78 -8.00
N LEU A 70 6.10 -11.50 -7.17
CA LEU A 70 5.01 -12.43 -6.89
C LEU A 70 4.27 -12.82 -8.18
N GLY A 71 4.05 -11.87 -9.09
CA GLY A 71 3.47 -12.13 -10.41
C GLY A 71 4.26 -13.13 -11.24
N PHE A 72 5.57 -12.94 -11.36
CA PHE A 72 6.44 -13.91 -12.05
C PHE A 72 6.39 -15.28 -11.39
N ALA A 73 6.40 -15.34 -10.05
CA ALA A 73 6.31 -16.59 -9.32
C ALA A 73 4.95 -17.28 -9.52
N LEU A 74 3.85 -16.53 -9.61
CA LEU A 74 2.51 -17.05 -9.88
C LEU A 74 2.38 -17.57 -11.32
N VAL A 75 3.00 -16.90 -12.29
CA VAL A 75 3.09 -17.39 -13.68
C VAL A 75 3.87 -18.71 -13.74
N ALA A 76 5.00 -18.79 -13.03
CA ALA A 76 5.85 -19.99 -13.01
C ALA A 76 5.11 -21.22 -12.47
N VAL A 77 4.20 -21.04 -11.49
CA VAL A 77 3.38 -22.13 -10.95
C VAL A 77 2.03 -22.30 -11.65
N ARG A 78 1.79 -21.58 -12.76
CA ARG A 78 0.53 -21.61 -13.52
C ARG A 78 -0.70 -21.35 -12.64
N ALA A 79 -0.62 -20.30 -11.81
CA ALA A 79 -1.70 -19.91 -10.92
C ALA A 79 -3.02 -19.66 -11.68
N ALA A 80 -4.14 -19.95 -11.02
CA ALA A 80 -5.46 -19.82 -11.62
C ALA A 80 -5.74 -18.38 -12.09
N ARG A 81 -6.45 -18.24 -13.22
CA ARG A 81 -6.82 -16.94 -13.82
C ARG A 81 -7.41 -15.94 -12.81
N PRO A 82 -8.29 -16.31 -11.86
CA PRO A 82 -8.81 -15.36 -10.89
C PRO A 82 -7.76 -14.74 -9.95
N VAL A 83 -6.65 -15.43 -9.68
CA VAL A 83 -5.53 -14.90 -8.89
C VAL A 83 -4.76 -13.86 -9.71
N MET A 84 -4.48 -14.19 -10.99
CA MET A 84 -3.78 -13.29 -11.91
C MET A 84 -4.57 -12.00 -12.18
N VAL A 85 -5.90 -12.06 -12.26
CA VAL A 85 -6.75 -10.87 -12.39
C VAL A 85 -6.66 -9.98 -11.15
N ARG A 86 -6.71 -10.56 -9.94
CA ARG A 86 -6.56 -9.80 -8.68
C ARG A 86 -5.20 -9.13 -8.58
N LEU A 87 -4.15 -9.83 -9.00
CA LEU A 87 -2.79 -9.29 -9.08
C LEU A 87 -2.72 -8.10 -10.04
N ALA A 88 -3.29 -8.22 -11.25
CA ALA A 88 -3.29 -7.13 -12.23
C ALA A 88 -4.04 -5.90 -11.70
N VAL A 89 -5.21 -6.11 -11.08
CA VAL A 89 -5.97 -5.03 -10.42
C VAL A 89 -5.13 -4.36 -9.34
N LEU A 90 -4.46 -5.13 -8.48
CA LEU A 90 -3.60 -4.59 -7.44
C LEU A 90 -2.46 -3.74 -8.02
N VAL A 91 -1.78 -4.22 -9.06
CA VAL A 91 -0.70 -3.46 -9.72
C VAL A 91 -1.22 -2.13 -10.27
N VAL A 92 -2.37 -2.14 -10.95
CA VAL A 92 -3.00 -0.91 -11.46
C VAL A 92 -3.34 0.07 -10.34
N LEU A 93 -3.94 -0.42 -9.25
CA LEU A 93 -4.28 0.41 -8.09
C LEU A 93 -3.03 1.03 -7.45
N VAL A 94 -1.96 0.25 -7.28
CA VAL A 94 -0.70 0.73 -6.69
C VAL A 94 -0.02 1.77 -7.58
N CYS A 95 -0.01 1.58 -8.90
CA CYS A 95 0.52 2.56 -9.84
C CYS A 95 -0.30 3.85 -9.84
N ALA A 96 -1.64 3.74 -9.87
CA ALA A 96 -2.53 4.90 -9.79
C ALA A 96 -2.32 5.66 -8.48
N GLN A 97 -2.17 4.94 -7.37
CA GLN A 97 -1.91 5.52 -6.06
C GLN A 97 -0.54 6.22 -5.98
N GLY A 98 0.50 5.62 -6.59
CA GLY A 98 1.80 6.26 -6.74
C GLY A 98 1.71 7.58 -7.51
N LEU A 99 0.93 7.61 -8.60
CA LEU A 99 0.67 8.84 -9.36
C LEU A 99 -0.05 9.89 -8.52
N VAL A 100 -1.09 9.51 -7.75
CA VAL A 100 -1.76 10.44 -6.82
C VAL A 100 -0.76 11.03 -5.82
N GLY A 101 0.14 10.21 -5.27
CA GLY A 101 1.18 10.67 -4.33
C GLY A 101 2.14 11.67 -4.95
N ILE A 102 2.58 11.42 -6.20
CA ILE A 102 3.44 12.33 -6.96
C ILE A 102 2.72 13.68 -7.18
N VAL A 103 1.47 13.64 -7.68
CA VAL A 103 0.68 14.85 -7.90
C VAL A 103 0.46 15.61 -6.60
N GLN A 104 0.14 14.90 -5.51
CA GLN A 104 -0.05 15.49 -4.19
C GLN A 104 1.21 16.22 -3.71
N PHE A 105 2.40 15.65 -3.91
CA PHE A 105 3.67 16.29 -3.53
C PHE A 105 3.90 17.59 -4.33
N TYR A 106 3.79 17.53 -5.66
CA TYR A 106 4.08 18.69 -6.52
C TYR A 106 3.01 19.79 -6.49
N THR A 107 1.78 19.47 -6.07
CA THR A 107 0.69 20.45 -5.95
C THR A 107 0.59 21.07 -4.55
N GLY A 108 1.57 20.82 -3.67
CA GLY A 108 1.61 21.40 -2.33
C GLY A 108 0.66 20.73 -1.33
N VAL A 109 0.33 19.46 -1.55
CA VAL A 109 -0.47 18.60 -0.67
C VAL A 109 -1.87 19.17 -0.43
N PRO A 110 -2.74 19.31 -1.46
CA PRO A 110 -4.10 19.80 -1.26
C PRO A 110 -4.94 18.77 -0.48
N ALA A 111 -5.76 19.25 0.47
CA ALA A 111 -6.52 18.38 1.39
C ALA A 111 -7.42 17.35 0.67
N ALA A 112 -8.04 17.74 -0.45
CA ALA A 112 -8.84 16.82 -1.26
C ALA A 112 -8.01 15.64 -1.80
N LEU A 113 -6.78 15.88 -2.27
CA LEU A 113 -5.90 14.80 -2.71
C LEU A 113 -5.43 13.94 -1.55
N VAL A 114 -5.23 14.49 -0.34
CA VAL A 114 -4.93 13.69 0.85
C VAL A 114 -6.05 12.69 1.12
N ALA A 115 -7.31 13.13 1.08
CA ALA A 115 -8.45 12.23 1.27
C ALA A 115 -8.50 11.12 0.20
N VAL A 116 -8.29 11.48 -1.07
CA VAL A 116 -8.21 10.51 -2.18
C VAL A 116 -7.05 9.54 -1.97
N HIS A 117 -5.88 10.04 -1.55
CA HIS A 117 -4.71 9.22 -1.30
C HIS A 117 -4.95 8.26 -0.13
N VAL A 118 -5.51 8.71 1.00
CA VAL A 118 -5.81 7.82 2.13
C VAL A 118 -6.83 6.75 1.73
N ALA A 119 -7.89 7.11 1.00
CA ALA A 119 -8.87 6.16 0.49
C ALA A 119 -8.25 5.15 -0.51
N GLY A 120 -7.37 5.63 -1.40
CA GLY A 120 -6.62 4.79 -2.33
C GLY A 120 -5.68 3.83 -1.61
N ALA A 121 -4.99 4.27 -0.55
CA ALA A 121 -4.14 3.42 0.27
C ALA A 121 -4.94 2.31 0.98
N ALA A 122 -6.14 2.63 1.49
CA ALA A 122 -7.05 1.62 2.04
C ALA A 122 -7.50 0.61 0.97
N THR A 123 -7.78 1.08 -0.25
CA THR A 123 -8.17 0.24 -1.39
C THR A 123 -7.03 -0.71 -1.81
N CYS A 124 -5.79 -0.21 -1.92
CA CYS A 124 -4.61 -1.03 -2.19
C CYS A 124 -4.40 -2.09 -1.10
N THR A 125 -4.61 -1.71 0.16
CA THR A 125 -4.51 -2.63 1.30
C THR A 125 -5.55 -3.74 1.22
N ALA A 126 -6.82 -3.39 0.95
CA ALA A 126 -7.89 -4.36 0.74
C ALA A 126 -7.62 -5.28 -0.45
N ALA A 127 -7.15 -4.74 -1.58
CA ALA A 127 -6.79 -5.52 -2.76
C ALA A 127 -5.63 -6.49 -2.49
N THR A 128 -4.64 -6.09 -1.70
CA THR A 128 -3.55 -6.96 -1.23
C THR A 128 -4.06 -8.10 -0.38
N ALA A 129 -4.93 -7.79 0.59
CA ALA A 129 -5.55 -8.78 1.45
C ALA A 129 -6.41 -9.77 0.64
N ALA A 130 -7.16 -9.26 -0.35
CA ALA A 130 -7.98 -10.08 -1.24
C ALA A 130 -7.13 -10.99 -2.15
N LEU A 131 -6.00 -10.51 -2.67
CA LEU A 131 -5.04 -11.33 -3.41
C LEU A 131 -4.50 -12.45 -2.51
N TRP A 132 -4.06 -12.13 -1.29
CA TRP A 132 -3.59 -13.14 -0.34
C TRP A 132 -4.67 -14.16 0.01
N ALA A 133 -5.89 -13.70 0.32
CA ALA A 133 -7.01 -14.59 0.63
C ALA A 133 -7.35 -15.53 -0.54
N SER A 134 -7.24 -15.06 -1.79
CA SER A 134 -7.49 -15.90 -2.98
C SER A 134 -6.47 -17.00 -3.19
N MET A 135 -5.30 -16.89 -2.55
CA MET A 135 -4.20 -17.82 -2.65
C MET A 135 -4.14 -18.83 -1.49
N ARG A 136 -4.92 -18.62 -0.42
CA ARG A 136 -5.03 -19.56 0.70
C ARG A 136 -6.07 -20.64 0.38
N GLU A 137 -5.74 -21.88 0.68
CA GLU A 137 -6.72 -22.97 0.72
C GLU A 137 -7.74 -22.69 1.83
N ARG A 138 -9.03 -22.83 1.50
CA ARG A 138 -10.08 -22.82 2.52
C ARG A 138 -10.13 -24.21 3.13
N VAL A 139 -9.89 -24.32 4.43
CA VAL A 139 -10.22 -25.56 5.15
C VAL A 139 -11.75 -25.66 5.12
N PRO A 140 -12.35 -26.73 4.55
CA PRO A 140 -13.78 -26.93 4.66
C PRO A 140 -14.14 -26.97 6.14
N ALA A 141 -15.10 -26.16 6.57
CA ALA A 141 -15.71 -26.40 7.87
C ALA A 141 -16.24 -27.84 7.84
N GLY A 142 -15.75 -28.70 8.73
CA GLY A 142 -16.21 -30.08 8.82
C GLY A 142 -17.73 -30.08 8.89
N GLY A 143 -18.36 -30.85 8.01
CA GLY A 143 -19.77 -31.15 8.14
C GLY A 143 -19.95 -32.03 9.36
N ASP A 144 -20.67 -31.50 10.35
CA ASP A 144 -21.28 -32.29 11.43
C ASP A 144 -22.44 -33.13 10.86
#